data_AF-A0A7W7AE46-F1
#
_entry.id   AF-A0A7W7AE46-F1
#
_cell.length_a   1.000
_cell.length_b   1.000
_cell.length_c   1.000
_cell.angle_alpha   90.00
_cell.angle_beta   90.00
_cell.angle_gamma   90.00
#
_symmetry.space_group_name_H-M   'P 1'
#
loop_
_entity.id
_entity.type
_entity.pdbx_description
1 polymer ?
#
loop_
_entity_poly.entity_id
_entity_poly.type
_entity_poly.pdbx_seq_one_letter_code
_entity_poly.pdbx_strand_id
1 'polypeptide(L)'
;MRDKEKLLDEAEPLRFLFSHSALREGWDNPNVFQICALREMATERSRRQLLGHGLRLPVDNHALRRRDEGIARLTVIADTDYATFADELQTELSPTASQST
;
A
#
# COMPACT_ATOMS: atom_id res chain seq x y z
N MET A 1 -16.24 -0.96 4.58
CA MET A 1 -16.44 0.49 4.32
C MET A 1 -17.61 0.64 3.35
N ARG A 2 -18.54 1.57 3.59
CA ARG A 2 -19.61 1.90 2.63
C ARG A 2 -19.02 2.74 1.49
N ASP A 3 -19.49 2.53 0.26
CA ASP A 3 -19.15 3.33 -0.93
C ASP A 3 -17.65 3.43 -1.27
N LYS A 4 -16.85 2.42 -0.91
CA LYS A 4 -15.40 2.36 -1.18
C LYS A 4 -15.02 2.58 -2.66
N GLU A 5 -15.92 2.30 -3.60
CA GLU A 5 -15.71 2.46 -5.04
C GLU A 5 -15.61 3.95 -5.44
N LYS A 6 -16.26 4.84 -4.70
CA LYS A 6 -16.18 6.30 -4.92
C LYS A 6 -14.78 6.85 -4.68
N LEU A 7 -13.93 6.14 -3.93
CA LEU A 7 -12.55 6.59 -3.67
C LEU A 7 -11.66 6.60 -4.92
N LEU A 8 -12.10 5.97 -6.01
CA LEU A 8 -11.44 6.05 -7.31
C LEU A 8 -11.96 7.23 -8.16
N ASP A 9 -13.07 7.84 -7.76
CA ASP A 9 -13.62 9.01 -8.42
C ASP A 9 -12.84 10.26 -8.00
N GLU A 10 -12.42 11.03 -9.00
CA GLU A 10 -11.75 12.30 -8.81
C GLU A 10 -12.66 13.33 -8.10
N ALA A 11 -13.97 13.23 -8.31
CA ALA A 11 -14.97 14.11 -7.69
C ALA A 11 -15.20 13.82 -6.20
N GLU A 12 -14.87 12.61 -5.71
CA GLU A 12 -14.95 12.29 -4.29
C GLU A 12 -13.86 13.06 -3.54
N PRO A 13 -14.14 13.92 -2.55
CA PRO A 13 -13.09 14.65 -1.83
C PRO A 13 -12.36 13.80 -0.79
N LEU A 14 -12.90 12.64 -0.39
CA LEU A 14 -12.28 11.78 0.61
C LEU A 14 -10.95 11.18 0.09
N ARG A 15 -9.84 11.55 0.74
CA ARG A 15 -8.48 11.08 0.42
C ARG A 15 -7.75 10.42 1.59
N PHE A 16 -8.22 10.66 2.81
CA PHE A 16 -7.58 10.18 4.03
C PHE A 16 -8.50 9.20 4.76
N LEU A 17 -7.95 8.03 5.10
CA LEU A 17 -8.67 6.97 5.77
C LEU A 17 -7.91 6.57 7.03
N PHE A 18 -8.58 6.67 8.17
CA PHE A 18 -8.04 6.23 9.45
C PHE A 18 -8.74 4.94 9.84
N SER A 19 -7.98 3.92 10.20
CA SER A 19 -8.54 2.65 10.60
C SER A 19 -7.76 1.98 11.73
N HIS A 20 -8.47 1.46 12.72
CA HIS A 20 -7.90 0.65 13.80
C HIS A 20 -7.58 -0.79 13.36
N SER A 21 -8.06 -1.22 12.20
CA SER A 21 -7.70 -2.49 11.59
C SER A 21 -7.37 -2.18 10.13
N ALA A 22 -6.17 -2.56 9.66
CA ALA A 22 -5.86 -2.54 8.24
C ALA A 22 -7.09 -3.08 7.48
N LEU A 23 -7.61 -2.25 6.59
CA LEU A 23 -8.99 -2.28 6.11
C LEU A 23 -9.42 -3.72 5.81
N ARG A 24 -10.39 -4.22 6.60
CA ARG A 24 -10.82 -5.63 6.59
C ARG A 24 -11.33 -6.05 5.22
N GLU A 25 -11.50 -7.37 5.06
CA GLU A 25 -12.01 -8.09 3.90
C GLU A 25 -12.91 -7.26 2.97
N GLY A 26 -12.52 -7.19 1.69
CA GLY A 26 -13.17 -6.36 0.68
C GLY A 26 -12.56 -4.97 0.48
N TRP A 27 -11.47 -4.60 1.16
CA TRP A 27 -10.68 -3.44 0.75
C TRP A 27 -9.87 -3.77 -0.51
N ASP A 28 -10.23 -3.12 -1.62
CA ASP A 28 -9.62 -3.35 -2.93
C ASP A 28 -9.41 -2.02 -3.68
N ASN A 29 -8.77 -1.04 -3.03
CA ASN A 29 -8.39 0.20 -3.70
C ASN A 29 -6.93 0.10 -4.21
N PRO A 30 -6.70 0.11 -5.54
CA PRO A 30 -5.34 0.11 -6.09
C PRO A 30 -4.61 1.46 -5.98
N ASN A 31 -5.31 2.55 -5.67
CA ASN A 31 -4.79 3.91 -5.61
C ASN A 31 -4.42 4.29 -4.16
N VAL A 32 -3.63 3.43 -3.51
CA VAL A 32 -3.09 3.68 -2.17
C VAL A 32 -1.62 4.08 -2.32
N PHE A 33 -1.34 5.37 -2.14
CA PHE A 33 0.02 5.92 -2.32
C PHE A 33 0.76 6.17 -1.01
N GLN A 34 0.05 6.14 0.12
CA GLN A 34 0.65 6.35 1.43
C GLN A 34 0.04 5.40 2.46
N ILE A 35 0.91 4.79 3.25
CA ILE A 35 0.53 4.02 4.44
C ILE A 35 1.24 4.63 5.63
N CYS A 36 0.45 5.02 6.64
CA CYS A 36 0.96 5.53 7.90
C CYS A 36 0.67 4.51 9.00
N ALA A 37 1.71 3.82 9.47
CA ALA A 37 1.63 2.88 10.57
C ALA A 37 1.96 3.60 11.87
N LEU A 38 0.94 4.17 12.52
CA LEU A 38 1.06 4.92 13.78
C LEU A 38 1.13 4.04 15.03
N ARG A 39 1.03 2.72 14.88
CA ARG A 39 1.03 1.78 15.99
C ARG A 39 1.92 0.59 15.65
N GLU A 40 2.42 -0.04 16.71
CA GLU A 40 3.14 -1.30 16.58
C GLU A 40 2.21 -2.39 16.03
N MET A 41 2.66 -3.07 14.98
CA MET A 41 1.91 -4.16 14.36
C MET A 41 2.37 -5.50 14.94
N ALA A 42 1.41 -6.28 15.43
CA ALA A 42 1.64 -7.47 16.24
C ALA A 42 2.38 -8.63 15.53
N THR A 43 2.30 -8.75 14.19
CA THR A 43 2.98 -9.83 13.46
C THR A 43 3.52 -9.34 12.13
N GLU A 44 4.66 -9.90 11.71
CA GLU A 44 5.26 -9.66 10.39
C GLU A 44 4.27 -9.94 9.24
N ARG A 45 3.50 -11.03 9.34
CA ARG A 45 2.45 -11.37 8.37
C ARG A 45 1.45 -10.22 8.18
N SER A 46 1.03 -9.58 9.26
CA SER A 46 0.12 -8.44 9.19
C SER A 46 0.78 -7.22 8.54
N ARG A 47 2.09 -6.99 8.78
CA ARG A 47 2.86 -5.92 8.15
C ARG A 47 2.93 -6.12 6.64
N ARG A 48 3.30 -7.34 6.21
CA ARG A 48 3.39 -7.74 4.80
C ARG A 48 2.05 -7.59 4.08
N GLN A 49 0.95 -7.99 4.72
CA GLN A 49 -0.40 -7.83 4.15
C GLN A 49 -0.78 -6.36 3.97
N LEU A 50 -0.52 -5.51 4.98
CA LEU A 50 -0.81 -4.08 4.90
C LEU A 50 -0.05 -3.43 3.72
N LEU A 51 1.27 -3.67 3.61
CA LEU A 51 2.07 -3.17 2.49
C LEU A 51 1.60 -3.73 1.15
N GLY A 52 1.24 -5.01 1.09
CA GLY A 52 0.70 -5.65 -0.12
C GLY A 52 -0.56 -4.97 -0.67
N HIS A 53 -1.37 -4.32 0.17
CA HIS A 53 -2.50 -3.51 -0.30
C HIS A 53 -2.05 -2.21 -1.00
N GLY A 54 -0.93 -1.61 -0.58
CA GLY A 54 -0.36 -0.41 -1.18
C GLY A 54 0.54 -0.65 -2.39
N LEU A 55 1.05 -1.87 -2.57
CA LEU A 55 1.96 -2.23 -3.68
C LEU A 55 1.25 -2.52 -5.02
N ARG A 56 -0.06 -2.29 -5.10
CA ARG A 56 -0.83 -2.53 -6.31
C ARG A 56 -0.57 -1.42 -7.33
N LEU A 57 -0.54 -1.77 -8.61
CA LEU A 57 -0.43 -0.76 -9.67
C LEU A 57 -1.68 0.14 -9.64
N PRO A 58 -1.52 1.47 -9.52
CA PRO A 58 -2.64 2.39 -9.52
C PRO A 58 -3.35 2.38 -10.87
N VAL A 59 -4.62 2.77 -10.87
CA VAL A 59 -5.45 2.94 -12.06
C VAL A 59 -5.77 4.41 -12.29
N ASP A 60 -5.89 4.80 -13.56
CA ASP A 60 -6.44 6.10 -13.95
C ASP A 60 -7.97 6.09 -14.06
N ASN A 61 -8.55 7.22 -14.47
CA ASN A 61 -10.00 7.40 -14.64
C ASN A 61 -10.60 6.50 -15.74
N HIS A 62 -9.77 5.81 -16.53
CA HIS A 62 -10.19 4.81 -17.52
C HIS A 62 -10.01 3.38 -17.00
N ALA A 63 -9.74 3.21 -15.71
CA ALA A 63 -9.42 1.94 -15.07
C ALA A 63 -8.16 1.25 -15.65
N LEU A 64 -7.29 1.99 -16.34
CA LEU A 64 -6.05 1.45 -16.90
C LEU A 64 -4.93 1.53 -15.87
N ARG A 65 -4.22 0.40 -15.70
CA ARG A 65 -3.09 0.30 -14.76
C ARG A 65 -1.92 1.16 -15.23
N ARG A 66 -1.40 2.01 -14.35
CA ARG A 66 -0.23 2.88 -14.60
C ARG A 66 1.01 2.26 -13.97
N ARG A 67 2.10 2.20 -14.75
CA ARG A 67 3.41 1.65 -14.34
C ARG A 67 4.49 2.72 -14.19
N ASP A 68 4.14 3.97 -14.42
CA ASP A 68 5.06 5.10 -14.29
C ASP A 68 5.62 5.13 -12.86
N GLU A 69 6.94 5.03 -12.71
CA GLU A 69 7.61 4.97 -11.40
C GLU A 69 7.38 6.23 -10.56
N GLY A 70 7.14 7.38 -11.20
CA GLY A 70 6.80 8.63 -10.50
C GLY A 70 5.41 8.58 -9.86
N ILE A 71 4.52 7.76 -10.38
CA ILE A 71 3.12 7.61 -9.93
C ILE A 71 2.97 6.36 -9.05
N ALA A 72 3.49 5.22 -9.51
CA ALA A 72 3.39 3.92 -8.86
C ALA A 72 4.39 3.79 -7.70
N ARG A 73 4.35 4.73 -6.76
CA ARG A 73 5.20 4.78 -5.58
C ARG A 73 4.37 4.77 -4.31
N LEU A 74 4.65 3.82 -3.43
CA LEU A 74 4.09 3.74 -2.09
C LEU A 74 5.03 4.42 -1.08
N THR A 75 4.53 5.42 -0.37
CA THR A 75 5.26 6.05 0.75
C THR A 75 4.82 5.41 2.06
N VAL A 76 5.78 4.86 2.80
CA VAL A 76 5.54 4.27 4.12
C VAL A 76 6.03 5.23 5.19
N ILE A 77 5.13 5.65 6.08
CA ILE A 77 5.44 6.47 7.25
C ILE A 77 5.23 5.60 8.47
N ALA A 78 6.30 5.27 9.18
CA ALA A 78 6.23 4.39 10.33
C ALA A 78 7.36 4.66 11.33
N ASP A 79 7.33 3.97 12.47
CA ASP A 79 8.46 3.92 13.39
C ASP A 79 9.66 3.17 12.79
N THR A 80 10.80 3.20 13.52
CA THR A 80 12.06 2.60 13.06
C THR A 80 11.95 1.11 12.75
N ASP A 81 11.20 0.37 13.56
CA ASP A 81 11.04 -1.08 13.42
C ASP A 81 10.27 -1.44 12.15
N TYR A 82 9.16 -0.74 11.88
CA TYR A 82 8.38 -0.96 10.67
C TYR A 82 9.07 -0.42 9.41
N ALA A 83 9.82 0.68 9.51
CA ALA A 83 10.63 1.19 8.40
C ALA A 83 11.67 0.16 7.95
N THR A 84 12.38 -0.46 8.91
CA THR A 84 13.36 -1.51 8.64
C THR A 84 12.71 -2.69 7.91
N PHE A 85 11.55 -3.14 8.38
CA PHE A 85 10.78 -4.19 7.72
C PHE A 85 10.38 -3.83 6.27
N ALA A 86 9.99 -2.58 6.02
CA ALA A 86 9.63 -2.14 4.67
C ALA A 86 10.82 -2.15 3.70
N ASP A 87 12.01 -1.75 4.18
CA ASP A 87 13.25 -1.76 3.40
C ASP A 87 13.73 -3.19 3.09
N GLU A 88 13.63 -4.09 4.07
CA GLU A 88 13.91 -5.52 3.90
C GLU A 88 12.97 -6.13 2.85
N LEU A 89 11.67 -5.85 2.94
CA LEU A 89 10.68 -6.34 1.98
C LEU A 89 10.94 -5.80 0.56
N GLN A 90 11.28 -4.52 0.43
CA GLN A 90 11.64 -3.93 -0.86
C GLN A 90 12.85 -4.64 -1.48
N THR A 91 13.84 -4.99 -0.66
CA THR A 91 15.03 -5.72 -1.09
C THR A 91 14.69 -7.14 -1.54
N GLU A 92 13.86 -7.86 -0.78
CA GLU A 92 13.37 -9.21 -1.13
C GLU A 92 12.62 -9.24 -2.47
N LEU A 93 11.77 -8.24 -2.72
CA LEU A 93 10.95 -8.15 -3.93
C LEU A 93 11.74 -7.65 -5.15
N SER A 94 12.90 -7.05 -4.95
CA SER A 94 13.72 -6.53 -6.03
C SER A 94 14.42 -7.68 -6.77
N PRO A 95 14.42 -7.68 -8.12
CA PRO A 95 14.93 -8.80 -8.93
C PRO A 95 16.42 -9.12 -8.73
N THR A 96 17.17 -8.27 -8.03
CA THR A 96 18.55 -8.51 -7.62
C THR A 96 18.69 -9.68 -6.64
N ALA A 97 17.62 -10.07 -5.93
CA ALA A 97 17.62 -11.22 -5.01
C ALA A 97 17.58 -12.59 -5.74
N SER A 98 17.34 -12.62 -7.05
CA SER A 98 17.18 -13.87 -7.82
C SER A 98 18.45 -14.36 -8.54
N GLN A 99 19.64 -13.80 -8.27
CA GLN A 99 20.91 -14.22 -8.89
C GLN A 99 21.93 -14.81 -7.92
N SER A 100 21.48 -15.50 -6.87
CA SER A 100 22.35 -16.32 -6.01
C SER A 100 21.78 -17.71 -5.82
N THR A 101 21.70 -18.51 -6.90
CA THR A 101 21.73 -19.99 -6.83
C THR A 101 22.23 -20.54 -8.16
#